data_AF-A0A565A0Y7-F1
#
_entry.id   AF-A0A565A0Y7-F1
#
_cell.length_a   1.000
_cell.length_b   1.000
_cell.length_c   1.000
_cell.angle_alpha   90.00
_cell.angle_beta   90.00
_cell.angle_gamma   90.00
#
_symmetry.space_group_name_H-M   'P 1'
#
loop_
_entity.id
_entity.type
_entity.pdbx_description
1 polymer ?
#
loop_
_entity_poly.entity_id
_entity_poly.type
_entity_poly.pdbx_seq_one_letter_code
_entity_poly.pdbx_strand_id
1 'polypeptide(L)'
;MKKLISILLPYYTHNNVLTPNLTLKKKAAFFFFYLDRYVYTPLLHTLLRGKNVIEKNRLKKGSTKGVADKFCLECRSSHDVGNQTDNNGEHKNDDAVEETNAIWPEKISYVTPLEIKKKKQLQNEKFNVIYIGHMSILIQTAKFNILVDPVLSTRIGLFNLLGVKRTIKAGISFEHLPSIDFILLSNNRFDTMDKSTLKKIVLRDNSIIIGGMNIRRYLFKRNFPVVYPLNWFNKLKFENLSFYYLPTLTNSHRYVVDKNVYLPGSFLIHDSKTKATIFYSGHSAYSNHFLQIKSYVNTVLKGDPIDLSILPIGIYKPSALYAHFHMSPEQAIQSHLDLKSKASLGVGTDVFCLGGEDYNEATTELWNRLAKYEQERKEKINFVTLQPGQSISL
;
A
#
# COMPACT_ATOMS: atom_id res chain seq x y z
N MET A 1 25.55 -29.45 -2.73
CA MET A 1 24.49 -28.49 -2.33
C MET A 1 24.43 -27.23 -3.20
N LYS A 2 25.46 -26.38 -3.30
CA LYS A 2 25.42 -25.16 -4.16
C LYS A 2 25.15 -25.45 -5.65
N LYS A 3 25.77 -26.49 -6.22
CA LYS A 3 25.47 -26.99 -7.60
C LYS A 3 24.06 -27.56 -7.76
N LEU A 4 23.46 -28.08 -6.68
CA LEU A 4 22.10 -28.64 -6.70
C LEU A 4 21.04 -27.52 -6.70
N ILE A 5 21.34 -26.42 -6.00
CA ILE A 5 20.51 -25.20 -5.95
C ILE A 5 20.54 -24.45 -7.30
N SER A 6 21.69 -24.44 -8.01
CA SER A 6 21.80 -23.80 -9.33
C SER A 6 21.11 -24.58 -10.45
N ILE A 7 20.95 -25.90 -10.31
CA ILE A 7 20.31 -26.76 -11.33
C ILE A 7 18.78 -26.76 -11.16
N LEU A 8 18.25 -26.54 -9.95
CA LEU A 8 16.81 -26.61 -9.65
C LEU A 8 16.04 -25.28 -9.82
N LEU A 9 16.72 -24.15 -10.05
CA LEU A 9 16.11 -22.81 -10.15
C LEU A 9 16.77 -21.95 -11.24
N PRO A 10 16.43 -22.12 -12.52
CA PRO A 10 17.15 -21.51 -13.65
C PRO A 10 16.96 -19.99 -13.82
N TYR A 11 16.18 -19.31 -12.98
CA TYR A 11 15.81 -17.88 -13.15
C TYR A 11 16.28 -16.95 -12.03
N TYR A 12 17.23 -17.37 -11.18
CA TYR A 12 17.79 -16.51 -10.14
C TYR A 12 19.00 -15.70 -10.65
N THR A 13 18.72 -14.59 -11.32
CA THR A 13 19.65 -13.45 -11.41
C THR A 13 18.88 -12.15 -11.18
N HIS A 14 18.41 -11.95 -9.95
CA HIS A 14 18.25 -10.61 -9.39
C HIS A 14 19.00 -10.59 -8.06
N ASN A 15 20.32 -10.49 -8.16
CA ASN A 15 21.13 -10.05 -7.03
C ASN A 15 20.68 -8.62 -6.69
N ASN A 16 20.13 -8.43 -5.49
CA ASN A 16 19.95 -7.15 -4.78
C ASN A 16 19.75 -5.90 -5.65
N VAL A 17 18.50 -5.44 -5.80
CA VAL A 17 18.31 -4.05 -6.29
C VAL A 17 17.49 -3.19 -5.33
N LEU A 18 16.58 -3.74 -4.51
CA LEU A 18 15.63 -2.90 -3.75
C LEU A 18 15.31 -3.35 -2.31
N THR A 19 15.99 -4.35 -1.76
CA THR A 19 15.79 -4.79 -0.36
C THR A 19 17.13 -4.80 0.37
N PRO A 20 17.38 -3.88 1.33
CA PRO A 20 18.64 -3.89 2.07
C PRO A 20 18.78 -5.16 2.90
N ASN A 21 20.01 -5.69 2.98
CA ASN A 21 20.35 -6.72 3.95
C ASN A 21 20.25 -6.11 5.35
N LEU A 22 19.16 -6.38 6.05
CA LEU A 22 18.95 -5.90 7.42
C LEU A 22 19.97 -6.50 8.38
N THR A 23 20.50 -5.67 9.28
CA THR A 23 21.35 -6.12 10.39
C THR A 23 20.58 -7.08 11.30
N LEU A 24 21.30 -7.92 12.08
CA LEU A 24 20.67 -8.85 13.02
C LEU A 24 19.76 -8.11 14.02
N LYS A 25 20.20 -6.93 14.51
CA LYS A 25 19.40 -6.05 15.38
C LYS A 25 18.08 -5.63 14.71
N LYS A 26 18.11 -5.18 13.45
CA LYS A 26 16.89 -4.82 12.71
C LYS A 26 15.98 -6.02 12.47
N LYS A 27 16.53 -7.22 12.20
CA LYS A 27 15.74 -8.46 12.07
C LYS A 27 15.03 -8.83 13.37
N ALA A 28 15.71 -8.73 14.52
CA ALA A 28 15.12 -8.96 15.83
C ALA A 28 14.00 -7.96 16.12
N ALA A 29 14.24 -6.66 15.87
CA ALA A 29 13.21 -5.62 16.01
C ALA A 29 11.99 -5.89 15.12
N PHE A 30 12.19 -6.29 13.86
CA PHE A 30 11.10 -6.68 12.96
C PHE A 30 10.32 -7.89 13.49
N PHE A 31 11.00 -8.89 14.05
CA PHE A 31 10.36 -10.05 14.65
C PHE A 31 9.49 -9.69 15.86
N PHE A 32 10.01 -8.89 16.80
CA PHE A 32 9.24 -8.43 17.96
C PHE A 32 8.06 -7.55 17.56
N PHE A 33 8.24 -6.67 16.57
CA PHE A 33 7.16 -5.85 16.03
C PHE A 33 6.05 -6.73 15.41
N TYR A 34 6.41 -7.77 14.66
CA TYR A 34 5.42 -8.72 14.12
C TYR A 34 4.73 -9.51 15.23
N LEU A 35 5.44 -9.97 16.25
CA LEU A 35 4.80 -10.61 17.40
C LEU A 35 3.82 -9.67 18.10
N ASP A 36 4.16 -8.39 18.26
CA ASP A 36 3.24 -7.41 18.81
C ASP A 36 1.97 -7.26 17.98
N ARG A 37 2.11 -7.07 16.67
CA ARG A 37 0.98 -6.82 15.77
C ARG A 37 0.07 -8.03 15.61
N TYR A 38 0.64 -9.22 15.48
CA TYR A 38 -0.09 -10.43 15.13
C TYR A 38 -0.49 -11.29 16.34
N VAL A 39 0.14 -11.10 17.50
CA VAL A 39 -0.10 -11.92 18.70
C VAL A 39 -0.47 -11.06 19.92
N TYR A 40 0.43 -10.17 20.37
CA TYR A 40 0.23 -9.47 21.65
C TYR A 40 -0.90 -8.44 21.62
N THR A 41 -0.99 -7.61 20.58
CA THR A 41 -2.04 -6.59 20.45
C THR A 41 -3.45 -7.23 20.39
N PRO A 42 -3.70 -8.29 19.59
CA PRO A 42 -4.96 -9.03 19.64
C PRO A 42 -5.31 -9.60 21.04
N LEU A 43 -4.32 -10.12 21.77
CA LEU A 43 -4.51 -10.60 23.14
C LEU A 43 -4.88 -9.45 24.08
N LEU A 44 -4.18 -8.33 23.98
CA LEU A 44 -4.43 -7.15 24.79
C LEU A 44 -5.82 -6.54 24.52
N HIS A 45 -6.29 -6.57 23.27
CA HIS A 45 -7.67 -6.21 22.93
C HIS A 45 -8.70 -7.05 23.71
N THR A 46 -8.42 -8.34 23.85
CA THR A 46 -9.29 -9.29 24.55
C THR A 46 -9.25 -9.06 26.06
N LEU A 47 -8.05 -8.86 26.63
CA LEU A 47 -7.86 -8.61 28.07
C LEU A 47 -8.40 -7.25 28.52
N LEU A 48 -8.27 -6.22 27.68
CA LEU A 48 -8.72 -4.85 27.97
C LEU A 48 -10.11 -4.56 27.38
N ARG A 49 -10.95 -5.58 27.22
CA ARG A 49 -12.33 -5.42 26.73
C ARG A 49 -13.10 -4.47 27.67
N GLY A 50 -13.69 -3.42 27.12
CA GLY A 50 -14.40 -2.37 27.87
C GLY A 50 -13.63 -1.06 28.06
N LYS A 51 -12.30 -1.05 27.87
CA LYS A 51 -11.50 0.18 27.88
C LYS A 51 -11.51 0.87 26.51
N ASN A 52 -11.43 2.20 26.51
CA ASN A 52 -11.31 2.98 25.27
C ASN A 52 -9.89 2.87 24.66
N VAL A 53 -9.73 3.29 23.41
CA VAL A 53 -8.45 3.15 22.67
C VAL A 53 -7.32 3.93 23.32
N ILE A 54 -7.60 5.14 23.83
CA ILE A 54 -6.62 6.00 24.51
C ILE A 54 -6.08 5.29 25.75
N GLU A 55 -6.96 4.71 26.56
CA GLU A 55 -6.61 3.98 27.76
C GLU A 55 -5.83 2.70 27.44
N LYS A 56 -6.25 1.95 26.41
CA LYS A 56 -5.52 0.77 25.93
C LYS A 56 -4.10 1.12 25.51
N ASN A 57 -3.92 2.22 24.76
CA ASN A 57 -2.61 2.71 24.34
C ASN A 57 -1.74 3.12 25.53
N ARG A 58 -2.31 3.82 26.53
CA ARG A 58 -1.60 4.18 27.77
C ARG A 58 -1.11 2.95 28.53
N LEU A 59 -1.94 1.92 28.67
CA LEU A 59 -1.59 0.67 29.36
C LEU A 59 -0.55 -0.14 28.59
N LYS A 60 -0.68 -0.20 27.25
CA LYS A 60 0.32 -0.86 26.40
C LYS A 60 1.68 -0.19 26.52
N LYS A 61 1.74 1.16 26.42
CA LYS A 61 2.98 1.94 26.57
C LYS A 61 3.73 1.59 27.85
N GLY A 62 3.04 1.53 28.99
CA GLY A 62 3.65 1.15 30.28
C GLY A 62 4.21 -0.27 30.30
N SER A 63 3.55 -1.21 29.62
CA SER A 63 3.96 -2.62 29.55
C SER A 63 5.15 -2.83 28.60
N THR A 64 5.17 -2.13 27.46
CA THR A 64 6.24 -2.25 26.46
C THR A 64 7.54 -1.58 26.88
N LYS A 65 7.49 -0.49 27.65
CA LYS A 65 8.70 0.18 28.18
C LYS A 65 9.53 -0.79 29.04
N GLY A 66 8.87 -1.51 29.95
CA GLY A 66 9.52 -2.53 30.78
C GLY A 66 10.12 -3.73 30.02
N VAL A 67 9.62 -4.05 28.83
CA VAL A 67 10.17 -5.12 27.97
C VAL A 67 11.32 -4.61 27.11
N ALA A 68 11.19 -3.41 26.54
CA ALA A 68 12.23 -2.78 25.72
C ALA A 68 13.52 -2.54 26.54
N ASP A 69 13.37 -2.07 27.78
CA ASP A 69 14.47 -1.84 28.72
C ASP A 69 15.20 -3.14 29.07
N LYS A 70 14.46 -4.26 29.15
CA LYS A 70 15.00 -5.59 29.48
C LYS A 70 15.75 -6.26 28.32
N PHE A 71 15.47 -5.85 27.08
CA PHE A 71 16.06 -6.45 25.86
C PHE A 71 16.94 -5.49 25.04
N CYS A 72 17.23 -4.28 25.54
CA CYS A 72 18.03 -3.24 24.86
C CYS A 72 17.63 -3.02 23.38
N LEU A 73 16.32 -3.04 23.09
CA LEU A 73 15.78 -2.95 21.73
C LEU A 73 15.74 -1.52 21.17
N GLU A 74 16.36 -0.53 21.83
CA GLU A 74 16.39 0.87 21.38
C GLU A 74 16.91 0.96 19.93
N CYS A 75 15.98 1.20 19.00
CA CYS A 75 16.26 1.50 17.61
C CYS A 75 16.55 3.00 17.50
N ARG A 76 17.85 3.38 17.49
CA ARG A 76 18.24 4.74 17.10
C ARG A 76 17.80 5.00 15.65
N SER A 77 16.96 6.01 15.43
CA SER A 77 16.72 6.55 14.10
C SER A 77 17.95 7.37 13.68
N SER A 78 18.67 6.90 12.68
CA SER A 78 19.72 7.68 12.02
C SER A 78 19.07 8.55 10.95
N HIS A 79 18.60 9.74 11.32
CA HIS A 79 18.30 10.81 10.37
C HIS A 79 19.56 11.68 10.21
N ASP A 80 20.31 11.43 9.13
CA ASP A 80 21.25 12.42 8.59
C ASP A 80 20.42 13.49 7.87
N VAL A 81 20.03 14.54 8.61
CA VAL A 81 19.62 15.82 8.05
C VAL A 81 20.22 16.91 8.95
N GLY A 82 21.23 17.60 8.44
CA GLY A 82 21.74 18.91 8.84
C GLY A 82 21.75 19.27 10.34
N ASN A 83 22.95 19.34 10.92
CA ASN A 83 23.22 19.98 12.21
C ASN A 83 22.53 21.36 12.33
N GLN A 84 21.47 21.44 13.15
CA GLN A 84 21.23 22.60 13.99
C GLN A 84 21.40 22.14 15.44
N THR A 85 22.52 22.56 16.01
CA THR A 85 22.83 22.42 17.43
C THR A 85 21.99 23.41 18.21
N ASP A 86 20.93 22.94 18.85
CA ASP A 86 20.37 23.63 20.00
C ASP A 86 21.14 23.17 21.25
N ASN A 87 21.86 24.12 21.84
CA ASN A 87 22.53 23.96 23.12
C ASN A 87 21.46 23.81 24.21
N ASN A 88 21.11 22.57 24.55
CA ASN A 88 20.78 22.13 25.91
C ASN A 88 20.64 20.61 25.89
N GLY A 89 21.63 19.93 26.46
CA GLY A 89 21.73 18.48 26.46
C GLY A 89 20.65 17.80 27.30
N GLU A 90 19.62 17.30 26.63
CA GLU A 90 18.80 16.15 27.03
C GLU A 90 18.32 15.44 25.75
N HIS A 91 19.00 14.36 25.35
CA HIS A 91 18.50 13.50 24.27
C HIS A 91 17.34 12.66 24.80
N LYS A 92 16.11 13.00 24.41
CA LYS A 92 14.93 12.16 24.64
C LYS A 92 14.98 10.92 23.75
N ASN A 93 15.22 9.76 24.36
CA ASN A 93 15.12 8.42 23.75
C ASN A 93 13.66 7.92 23.60
N ASP A 94 12.64 8.74 23.88
CA ASP A 94 11.24 8.30 23.95
C ASP A 94 10.57 8.10 22.56
N ASP A 95 11.05 8.77 21.50
CA ASP A 95 10.35 8.81 20.20
C ASP A 95 10.32 7.45 19.46
N ALA A 96 11.39 6.66 19.55
CA ALA A 96 11.48 5.37 18.84
C ALA A 96 10.56 4.29 19.41
N VAL A 97 10.27 4.34 20.73
CA VAL A 97 9.30 3.44 21.38
C VAL A 97 7.88 3.89 21.06
N GLU A 98 7.68 5.19 20.86
CA GLU A 98 6.37 5.77 20.56
C GLU A 98 5.85 5.35 19.17
N GLU A 99 6.73 5.25 18.16
CA GLU A 99 6.35 4.83 16.81
C GLU A 99 5.94 3.35 16.67
N THR A 100 6.09 2.50 17.69
CA THR A 100 5.95 1.05 17.51
C THR A 100 4.65 0.44 18.02
N ASN A 101 3.82 1.18 18.76
CA ASN A 101 2.88 0.55 19.71
C ASN A 101 1.40 0.91 19.57
N ALA A 102 0.99 1.70 18.57
CA ALA A 102 -0.42 2.09 18.43
C ALA A 102 -1.41 0.90 18.38
N ILE A 103 -2.42 0.92 19.24
CA ILE A 103 -3.61 0.08 19.21
C ILE A 103 -4.70 0.89 18.52
N TRP A 104 -5.34 0.30 17.51
CA TRP A 104 -6.44 0.96 16.80
C TRP A 104 -7.81 0.61 17.42
N PRO A 105 -8.86 1.39 17.10
CA PRO A 105 -10.24 0.97 17.37
C PRO A 105 -10.53 -0.41 16.75
N GLU A 106 -11.29 -1.25 17.46
CA GLU A 106 -11.63 -2.61 16.97
C GLU A 106 -12.53 -2.60 15.74
N LYS A 107 -13.34 -1.55 15.63
CA LYS A 107 -14.26 -1.32 14.52
C LYS A 107 -14.66 0.14 14.51
N ILE A 108 -14.63 0.75 13.33
CA ILE A 108 -15.27 2.03 13.07
C ILE A 108 -16.49 1.77 12.20
N SER A 109 -17.64 2.31 12.63
CA SER A 109 -18.92 2.13 11.94
C SER A 109 -19.43 3.49 11.49
N TYR A 110 -18.87 4.02 10.41
CA TYR A 110 -19.57 5.04 9.61
C TYR A 110 -20.04 4.41 8.30
N VAL A 111 -21.15 4.94 7.78
CA VAL A 111 -21.71 4.56 6.49
C VAL A 111 -21.39 5.70 5.55
N THR A 112 -20.40 5.51 4.70
CA THR A 112 -20.25 6.37 3.53
C THR A 112 -21.19 5.87 2.45
N PRO A 113 -22.03 6.74 1.85
CA PRO A 113 -22.86 6.35 0.72
C PRO A 113 -22.03 5.72 -0.39
N LEU A 114 -22.54 4.64 -0.96
CA LEU A 114 -21.91 3.94 -2.06
C LEU A 114 -22.04 4.76 -3.35
N GLU A 115 -20.94 5.31 -3.86
CA GLU A 115 -20.94 6.09 -5.11
C GLU A 115 -20.51 5.26 -6.32
N ILE A 116 -21.26 4.19 -6.64
CA ILE A 116 -21.03 3.46 -7.90
C ILE A 116 -21.82 4.11 -9.01
N LYS A 117 -21.12 4.76 -9.94
CA LYS A 117 -21.73 5.37 -11.13
C LYS A 117 -22.11 4.30 -12.15
N LYS A 118 -23.26 4.48 -12.78
CA LYS A 118 -23.69 3.68 -13.94
C LYS A 118 -22.84 4.07 -15.15
N LYS A 119 -22.54 3.13 -16.07
CA LYS A 119 -21.72 3.42 -17.27
C LYS A 119 -22.19 4.62 -18.09
N LYS A 120 -23.51 4.88 -18.16
CA LYS A 120 -24.08 6.05 -18.85
C LYS A 120 -23.60 7.39 -18.24
N GLN A 121 -23.39 7.45 -16.93
CA GLN A 121 -22.93 8.66 -16.23
C GLN A 121 -21.42 8.91 -16.47
N LEU A 122 -20.67 7.88 -16.84
CA LEU A 122 -19.21 7.95 -17.08
C LEU A 122 -18.86 8.40 -18.51
N GLN A 123 -19.84 8.65 -19.39
CA GLN A 123 -19.56 9.01 -20.78
C GLN A 123 -18.83 10.35 -20.94
N ASN A 124 -19.01 11.25 -19.96
CA ASN A 124 -18.40 12.58 -19.95
C ASN A 124 -17.18 12.68 -19.02
N GLU A 125 -16.81 11.58 -18.35
CA GLU A 125 -15.70 11.52 -17.39
C GLU A 125 -14.54 10.73 -17.99
N LYS A 126 -13.31 11.14 -17.68
CA LYS A 126 -12.10 10.37 -18.02
C LYS A 126 -12.09 9.07 -17.22
N PHE A 127 -12.27 9.19 -15.90
CA PHE A 127 -12.35 8.07 -14.97
C PHE A 127 -13.19 8.45 -13.75
N ASN A 128 -13.76 7.43 -13.11
CA ASN A 128 -14.26 7.50 -11.73
C ASN A 128 -13.47 6.53 -10.86
N VAL A 129 -12.88 7.01 -9.78
CA VAL A 129 -12.01 6.23 -8.88
C VAL A 129 -12.67 6.16 -7.52
N ILE A 130 -13.08 4.95 -7.12
CA ILE A 130 -13.76 4.69 -5.84
C ILE A 130 -12.78 4.00 -4.90
N TYR A 131 -12.59 4.60 -3.72
CA TYR A 131 -11.75 4.03 -2.68
C TYR A 131 -12.51 2.94 -1.92
N ILE A 132 -12.07 1.69 -2.02
CA ILE A 132 -12.70 0.55 -1.30
C ILE A 132 -12.08 0.38 0.09
N GLY A 133 -10.81 0.77 0.26
CA GLY A 133 -10.11 0.74 1.53
C GLY A 133 -8.77 0.03 1.45
N HIS A 134 -7.81 0.48 2.26
CA HIS A 134 -6.41 0.07 2.23
C HIS A 134 -5.79 0.34 0.86
N MET A 135 -5.35 -0.69 0.14
CA MET A 135 -4.83 -0.58 -1.22
C MET A 135 -5.88 -0.87 -2.30
N SER A 136 -7.12 -1.23 -1.89
CA SER A 136 -8.18 -1.66 -2.80
C SER A 136 -8.93 -0.49 -3.41
N ILE A 137 -8.99 -0.46 -4.74
CA ILE A 137 -9.57 0.65 -5.50
C ILE A 137 -10.32 0.10 -6.70
N LEU A 138 -11.49 0.67 -6.98
CA LEU A 138 -12.22 0.45 -8.22
C LEU A 138 -12.05 1.67 -9.12
N ILE A 139 -11.50 1.44 -10.32
CA ILE A 139 -11.38 2.45 -11.37
C ILE A 139 -12.40 2.12 -12.44
N GLN A 140 -13.29 3.06 -12.74
CA GLN A 140 -14.30 2.93 -13.78
C GLN A 140 -13.96 3.87 -14.94
N THR A 141 -14.02 3.31 -16.15
CA THR A 141 -14.03 4.07 -17.40
C THR A 141 -15.42 3.99 -18.02
N ALA A 142 -15.64 4.71 -19.13
CA ALA A 142 -16.87 4.57 -19.92
C ALA A 142 -17.18 3.11 -20.33
N LYS A 143 -16.16 2.25 -20.50
CA LYS A 143 -16.30 0.87 -20.98
C LYS A 143 -15.99 -0.22 -19.95
N PHE A 144 -14.95 -0.02 -19.16
CA PHE A 144 -14.33 -1.05 -18.33
C PHE A 144 -14.30 -0.68 -16.85
N ASN A 145 -14.47 -1.67 -15.99
CA ASN A 145 -14.20 -1.61 -14.56
C ASN A 145 -12.90 -2.36 -14.25
N ILE A 146 -11.97 -1.67 -13.61
CA ILE A 146 -10.64 -2.17 -13.25
C ILE A 146 -10.54 -2.17 -11.73
N LEU A 147 -10.23 -3.32 -11.15
CA LEU A 147 -10.09 -3.48 -9.71
C LEU A 147 -8.61 -3.66 -9.34
N VAL A 148 -8.09 -2.78 -8.49
CA VAL A 148 -6.68 -2.77 -8.09
C VAL A 148 -6.55 -3.33 -6.67
N ASP A 149 -5.63 -4.26 -6.46
CA ASP A 149 -5.29 -4.88 -5.17
C ASP A 149 -6.50 -5.18 -4.27
N PRO A 150 -7.49 -5.96 -4.76
CA PRO A 150 -8.74 -6.17 -4.03
C PRO A 150 -8.56 -7.05 -2.81
N VAL A 151 -8.91 -6.47 -1.67
CA VAL A 151 -9.06 -7.13 -0.38
C VAL A 151 -10.40 -6.72 0.19
N LEU A 152 -11.38 -7.63 0.17
CA LEU A 152 -12.70 -7.42 0.79
C LEU A 152 -12.87 -8.21 2.09
N SER A 153 -11.95 -9.13 2.38
CA SER A 153 -11.98 -9.92 3.62
C SER A 153 -11.95 -9.05 4.88
N THR A 154 -12.62 -9.54 5.92
CA THR A 154 -12.67 -8.93 7.25
C THR A 154 -11.37 -9.14 8.05
N ARG A 155 -10.50 -10.06 7.60
CA ARG A 155 -9.21 -10.34 8.19
C ARG A 155 -8.21 -10.71 7.10
N ILE A 156 -6.99 -10.19 7.21
CA ILE A 156 -5.86 -10.52 6.34
C ILE A 156 -4.86 -11.39 7.11
N GLY A 157 -4.33 -12.41 6.43
CA GLY A 157 -3.35 -13.33 6.98
C GLY A 157 -3.63 -14.78 6.57
N LEU A 158 -3.08 -15.73 7.32
CA LEU A 158 -3.19 -17.15 7.01
C LEU A 158 -4.66 -17.58 7.03
N PHE A 159 -5.12 -18.02 5.85
CA PHE A 159 -6.48 -18.47 5.56
C PHE A 159 -7.59 -17.45 5.86
N ASN A 160 -7.25 -16.17 6.11
CA ASN A 160 -8.18 -15.17 6.65
C ASN A 160 -8.76 -15.53 8.04
N LEU A 161 -8.16 -16.51 8.75
CA LEU A 161 -8.51 -16.88 10.14
C LEU A 161 -7.53 -16.27 11.14
N LEU A 162 -6.23 -16.33 10.82
CA LEU A 162 -5.14 -15.82 11.66
C LEU A 162 -4.52 -14.60 11.00
N GLY A 163 -4.49 -13.48 11.70
CA GLY A 163 -3.86 -12.24 11.24
C GLY A 163 -4.62 -10.99 11.65
N VAL A 164 -4.45 -9.89 10.91
CA VAL A 164 -4.96 -8.57 11.29
C VAL A 164 -6.42 -8.40 10.85
N LYS A 165 -7.28 -8.01 11.79
CA LYS A 165 -8.70 -7.73 11.51
C LYS A 165 -8.82 -6.34 10.87
N ARG A 166 -9.77 -6.22 9.95
CA ARG A 166 -10.19 -4.97 9.33
C ARG A 166 -10.87 -4.06 10.35
N THR A 167 -10.42 -2.81 10.48
CA THR A 167 -10.99 -1.77 11.34
C THR A 167 -12.21 -1.10 10.69
N ILE A 168 -12.10 -0.73 9.41
CA ILE A 168 -13.16 -0.09 8.63
C ILE A 168 -13.67 -1.05 7.56
N LYS A 169 -14.99 -1.23 7.48
CA LYS A 169 -15.62 -2.06 6.44
C LYS A 169 -15.16 -1.63 5.04
N ALA A 170 -15.10 -2.59 4.11
CA ALA A 170 -14.86 -2.25 2.71
C ALA A 170 -15.94 -1.28 2.22
N GLY A 171 -15.52 -0.25 1.49
CA GLY A 171 -16.40 0.79 0.94
C GLY A 171 -17.43 0.25 -0.05
N ILE A 172 -17.12 -0.91 -0.67
CA ILE A 172 -18.02 -1.65 -1.53
C ILE A 172 -18.02 -3.11 -1.05
N SER A 173 -19.20 -3.67 -0.83
CA SER A 173 -19.36 -5.11 -0.56
C SER A 173 -19.32 -5.90 -1.86
N PHE A 174 -18.98 -7.19 -1.78
CA PHE A 174 -18.85 -8.04 -2.97
C PHE A 174 -20.11 -8.05 -3.83
N GLU A 175 -21.29 -8.07 -3.20
CA GLU A 175 -22.60 -8.11 -3.83
C GLU A 175 -22.91 -6.82 -4.61
N HIS A 176 -22.29 -5.70 -4.22
CA HIS A 176 -22.47 -4.41 -4.86
C HIS A 176 -21.35 -4.06 -5.85
N LEU A 177 -20.31 -4.90 -5.98
CA LEU A 177 -19.28 -4.68 -7.00
C LEU A 177 -19.90 -4.78 -8.40
N PRO A 178 -19.61 -3.84 -9.32
CA PRO A 178 -19.98 -4.01 -10.72
C PRO A 178 -19.20 -5.19 -11.32
N SER A 179 -19.59 -5.63 -12.52
CA SER A 179 -18.79 -6.62 -13.27
C SER A 179 -17.37 -6.08 -13.46
N ILE A 180 -16.37 -6.87 -13.11
CA ILE A 180 -14.95 -6.50 -13.16
C ILE A 180 -14.31 -7.09 -14.40
N ASP A 181 -13.75 -6.25 -15.26
CA ASP A 181 -13.09 -6.67 -16.50
C ASP A 181 -11.62 -7.02 -16.24
N PHE A 182 -10.93 -6.18 -15.46
CA PHE A 182 -9.50 -6.32 -15.17
C PHE A 182 -9.25 -6.29 -13.66
N ILE A 183 -8.32 -7.13 -13.21
CA ILE A 183 -7.79 -7.09 -11.84
C ILE A 183 -6.28 -6.83 -11.92
N LEU A 184 -5.82 -5.76 -11.28
CA LEU A 184 -4.40 -5.41 -11.21
C LEU A 184 -3.85 -5.79 -9.85
N LEU A 185 -2.75 -6.56 -9.83
CA LEU A 185 -2.09 -7.01 -8.60
C LEU A 185 -0.65 -6.50 -8.54
N SER A 186 -0.39 -5.58 -7.62
CA SER A 186 0.93 -4.94 -7.45
C SER A 186 1.92 -5.81 -6.68
N ASN A 187 1.42 -6.66 -5.78
CA ASN A 187 2.21 -7.47 -4.88
C ASN A 187 1.48 -8.77 -4.47
N ASN A 188 2.20 -9.75 -3.92
CA ASN A 188 1.66 -11.02 -3.44
C ASN A 188 1.27 -11.03 -1.95
N ARG A 189 1.36 -9.90 -1.24
CA ARG A 189 1.07 -9.80 0.20
C ARG A 189 -0.41 -10.01 0.51
N PHE A 190 -0.73 -10.34 1.76
CA PHE A 190 -2.12 -10.60 2.17
C PHE A 190 -3.02 -9.36 2.11
N ASP A 191 -2.43 -8.18 2.25
CA ASP A 191 -3.11 -6.89 2.21
C ASP A 191 -3.28 -6.31 0.80
N THR A 192 -2.73 -6.96 -0.22
CA THR A 192 -2.91 -6.59 -1.64
C THR A 192 -3.58 -7.68 -2.47
N MET A 193 -3.42 -8.95 -2.09
CA MET A 193 -3.93 -10.11 -2.84
C MET A 193 -4.79 -11.01 -1.95
N ASP A 194 -6.09 -10.75 -1.89
CA ASP A 194 -7.05 -11.63 -1.22
C ASP A 194 -7.53 -12.73 -2.17
N LYS A 195 -6.89 -13.91 -2.11
CA LYS A 195 -7.20 -15.04 -2.98
C LYS A 195 -8.68 -15.48 -2.90
N SER A 196 -9.33 -15.30 -1.75
CA SER A 196 -10.74 -15.67 -1.60
C SER A 196 -11.65 -14.72 -2.39
N THR A 197 -11.39 -13.42 -2.29
CA THR A 197 -12.09 -12.37 -3.05
C THR A 197 -11.82 -12.55 -4.54
N LEU A 198 -10.56 -12.72 -4.94
CA LEU A 198 -10.18 -12.93 -6.33
C LEU A 198 -10.90 -14.13 -6.95
N LYS A 199 -10.97 -15.26 -6.25
CA LYS A 199 -11.65 -16.47 -6.75
C LYS A 199 -13.14 -16.21 -6.99
N LYS A 200 -13.81 -15.50 -6.07
CA LYS A 200 -15.23 -15.14 -6.22
C LYS A 200 -15.47 -14.22 -7.41
N ILE A 201 -14.62 -13.21 -7.61
CA ILE A 201 -14.74 -12.27 -8.73
C ILE A 201 -14.50 -12.97 -10.07
N VAL A 202 -13.41 -13.75 -10.20
CA VAL A 202 -13.09 -14.45 -11.46
C VAL A 202 -14.15 -15.48 -11.82
N LEU A 203 -14.74 -16.16 -10.83
CA LEU A 203 -15.85 -17.09 -11.07
C LEU A 203 -17.11 -16.38 -11.59
N ARG A 204 -17.37 -15.14 -11.12
CA ARG A 204 -18.55 -14.35 -11.52
C ARG A 204 -18.36 -13.66 -12.87
N ASP A 205 -17.18 -13.10 -13.11
CA ASP A 205 -16.98 -12.09 -14.17
C ASP A 205 -15.98 -12.51 -15.26
N ASN A 206 -15.27 -13.63 -15.09
CA ASN A 206 -14.18 -14.04 -15.99
C ASN A 206 -13.06 -12.98 -16.15
N SER A 207 -12.81 -12.20 -15.11
CA SER A 207 -11.86 -11.08 -15.14
C SER A 207 -10.45 -11.49 -15.55
N ILE A 208 -9.78 -10.62 -16.29
CA ILE A 208 -8.38 -10.75 -16.66
C ILE A 208 -7.50 -10.26 -15.50
N ILE A 209 -6.63 -11.11 -14.97
CA ILE A 209 -5.69 -10.71 -13.93
C ILE A 209 -4.36 -10.28 -14.56
N ILE A 210 -3.84 -9.12 -14.17
CA ILE A 210 -2.55 -8.59 -14.60
C ILE A 210 -1.69 -8.37 -13.35
N GLY A 211 -0.43 -8.78 -13.40
CA GLY A 211 0.51 -8.60 -12.30
C GLY A 211 1.94 -8.91 -12.71
N GLY A 212 2.84 -8.91 -11.75
CA GLY A 212 4.25 -9.13 -12.00
C GLY A 212 4.60 -10.56 -12.41
N MET A 213 5.84 -10.71 -12.88
CA MET A 213 6.46 -12.01 -13.06
C MET A 213 6.30 -12.90 -11.82
N ASN A 214 6.15 -14.20 -12.05
CA ASN A 214 5.89 -15.23 -11.04
C ASN A 214 4.53 -15.18 -10.33
N ILE A 215 3.59 -14.32 -10.74
CA ILE A 215 2.20 -14.33 -10.24
C ILE A 215 1.52 -15.71 -10.29
N ARG A 216 1.82 -16.51 -11.32
CA ARG A 216 1.26 -17.87 -11.52
C ARG A 216 1.63 -18.85 -10.40
N ARG A 217 2.67 -18.58 -9.61
CA ARG A 217 2.99 -19.37 -8.40
C ARG A 217 1.91 -19.25 -7.32
N TYR A 218 1.14 -18.17 -7.34
CA TYR A 218 0.10 -17.87 -6.34
C TYR A 218 -1.31 -18.10 -6.87
N LEU A 219 -1.50 -17.97 -8.19
CA LEU A 219 -2.79 -18.05 -8.88
C LEU A 219 -2.80 -19.23 -9.86
N PHE A 220 -3.20 -20.40 -9.35
CA PHE A 220 -3.25 -21.65 -10.12
C PHE A 220 -4.27 -21.59 -11.27
N LYS A 221 -3.88 -22.10 -12.44
CA LYS A 221 -4.67 -22.09 -13.68
C LYS A 221 -6.10 -22.60 -13.52
N ARG A 222 -6.31 -23.62 -12.68
CA ARG A 222 -7.63 -24.20 -12.38
C ARG A 222 -8.63 -23.18 -11.82
N ASN A 223 -8.18 -22.25 -10.98
CA ASN A 223 -9.04 -21.24 -10.36
C ASN A 223 -8.94 -19.88 -11.08
N PHE A 224 -7.84 -19.66 -11.81
CA PHE A 224 -7.52 -18.39 -12.46
C PHE A 224 -7.04 -18.67 -13.88
N PRO A 225 -7.96 -18.86 -14.84
CA PRO A 225 -7.59 -19.26 -16.20
C PRO A 225 -6.77 -18.18 -16.90
N VAL A 226 -7.17 -16.92 -16.78
CA VAL A 226 -6.58 -15.78 -17.49
C VAL A 226 -5.76 -14.90 -16.53
N VAL A 227 -4.44 -15.08 -16.55
CA VAL A 227 -3.47 -14.29 -15.77
C VAL A 227 -2.29 -13.94 -16.66
N TYR A 228 -1.99 -12.65 -16.78
CA TYR A 228 -0.91 -12.08 -17.56
C TYR A 228 0.23 -11.59 -16.64
N PRO A 229 1.32 -12.36 -16.52
CA PRO A 229 2.55 -11.88 -15.88
C PRO A 229 3.24 -10.84 -16.77
N LEU A 230 3.64 -9.71 -16.20
CA LEU A 230 4.42 -8.67 -16.84
C LEU A 230 5.74 -8.46 -16.11
N ASN A 231 6.80 -8.17 -16.89
CA ASN A 231 8.04 -7.62 -16.35
C ASN A 231 7.94 -6.09 -16.30
N TRP A 232 8.81 -5.43 -15.55
CA TRP A 232 8.86 -3.96 -15.55
C TRP A 232 9.13 -3.42 -16.94
N PHE A 233 8.49 -2.29 -17.24
CA PHE A 233 8.49 -1.59 -18.53
C PHE A 233 7.79 -2.35 -19.69
N ASN A 234 7.21 -3.52 -19.42
CA ASN A 234 6.30 -4.18 -20.35
C ASN A 234 4.86 -3.69 -20.13
N LYS A 235 4.01 -3.92 -21.13
CA LYS A 235 2.60 -3.54 -21.07
C LYS A 235 1.68 -4.60 -21.66
N LEU A 236 0.44 -4.61 -21.17
CA LEU A 236 -0.69 -5.24 -21.85
C LEU A 236 -1.55 -4.14 -22.49
N LYS A 237 -1.91 -4.30 -23.77
CA LYS A 237 -2.85 -3.42 -24.46
C LYS A 237 -4.16 -4.17 -24.72
N PHE A 238 -5.28 -3.54 -24.40
CA PHE A 238 -6.62 -4.05 -24.67
C PHE A 238 -7.52 -2.90 -25.14
N GLU A 239 -8.01 -2.96 -26.37
CA GLU A 239 -8.69 -1.83 -27.03
C GLU A 239 -7.89 -0.51 -26.90
N ASN A 240 -8.48 0.49 -26.24
CA ASN A 240 -7.91 1.80 -25.94
C ASN A 240 -7.10 1.84 -24.64
N LEU A 241 -7.18 0.81 -23.79
CA LEU A 241 -6.44 0.76 -22.54
C LEU A 241 -5.06 0.13 -22.71
N SER A 242 -4.07 0.76 -22.08
CA SER A 242 -2.74 0.21 -21.90
C SER A 242 -2.41 0.14 -20.42
N PHE A 243 -2.02 -1.05 -19.96
CA PHE A 243 -1.55 -1.32 -18.60
C PHE A 243 -0.04 -1.54 -18.65
N TYR A 244 0.74 -0.52 -18.31
CA TYR A 244 2.19 -0.67 -18.16
C TYR A 244 2.49 -1.15 -16.75
N TYR A 245 3.37 -2.15 -16.64
CA TYR A 245 3.88 -2.59 -15.35
C TYR A 245 5.22 -1.91 -15.09
N LEU A 246 5.35 -1.20 -13.98
CA LEU A 246 6.49 -0.34 -13.68
C LEU A 246 7.14 -0.74 -12.34
N PRO A 247 8.37 -0.27 -12.05
CA PRO A 247 9.03 -0.58 -10.79
C PRO A 247 8.31 -0.03 -9.56
N THR A 248 8.46 -0.71 -8.42
CA THR A 248 8.04 -0.25 -7.09
C THR A 248 9.11 -0.69 -6.07
N LEU A 249 9.34 0.12 -5.04
CA LEU A 249 10.30 -0.16 -3.98
C LEU A 249 9.59 -0.81 -2.79
N THR A 250 9.50 -2.13 -2.77
CA THR A 250 8.84 -2.86 -1.67
C THR A 250 9.38 -4.28 -1.54
N ASN A 251 8.96 -4.98 -0.49
CA ASN A 251 9.22 -6.41 -0.35
C ASN A 251 8.05 -7.23 -0.93
N SER A 252 8.33 -8.43 -1.42
CA SER A 252 7.28 -9.38 -1.80
C SER A 252 7.47 -10.67 -1.02
N HIS A 253 6.43 -11.08 -0.29
CA HIS A 253 6.37 -12.36 0.40
C HIS A 253 4.94 -12.59 0.90
N ARG A 254 4.54 -13.85 0.92
CA ARG A 254 3.30 -14.31 1.55
C ARG A 254 3.57 -15.40 2.58
N TYR A 255 4.63 -16.17 2.36
CA TYR A 255 5.06 -17.28 3.18
C TYR A 255 6.51 -17.06 3.62
N VAL A 256 7.03 -17.94 4.47
CA VAL A 256 8.40 -17.79 4.98
C VAL A 256 9.45 -18.04 3.87
N VAL A 257 9.12 -18.87 2.88
CA VAL A 257 10.06 -19.37 1.86
C VAL A 257 9.95 -18.68 0.50
N ASP A 258 9.05 -17.70 0.34
CA ASP A 258 8.75 -17.08 -0.95
C ASP A 258 9.20 -15.62 -1.05
N LYS A 259 10.15 -15.22 -0.18
CA LYS A 259 10.69 -13.87 -0.16
C LYS A 259 11.29 -13.49 -1.52
N ASN A 260 10.84 -12.35 -2.05
CA ASN A 260 11.24 -11.75 -3.31
C ASN A 260 11.04 -12.66 -4.54
N VAL A 261 10.15 -13.65 -4.44
CA VAL A 261 9.81 -14.54 -5.57
C VAL A 261 8.86 -13.86 -6.56
N TYR A 262 7.82 -13.20 -6.06
CA TYR A 262 6.91 -12.40 -6.89
C TYR A 262 7.63 -11.11 -7.28
N LEU A 263 7.55 -10.65 -8.53
CA LEU A 263 8.08 -9.35 -8.91
C LEU A 263 7.07 -8.26 -8.54
N PRO A 264 7.23 -7.50 -7.44
CA PRO A 264 6.30 -6.42 -7.12
C PRO A 264 6.45 -5.28 -8.13
N GLY A 265 5.40 -4.48 -8.33
CA GLY A 265 5.43 -3.38 -9.28
C GLY A 265 4.31 -2.38 -9.07
N SER A 266 4.39 -1.30 -9.83
CA SER A 266 3.38 -0.26 -9.98
C SER A 266 2.67 -0.42 -11.34
N PHE A 267 1.56 0.27 -11.52
CA PHE A 267 0.80 0.29 -12.77
C PHE A 267 0.67 1.70 -13.32
N LEU A 268 0.85 1.86 -14.62
CA LEU A 268 0.35 3.01 -15.37
C LEU A 268 -0.81 2.54 -16.25
N ILE A 269 -1.98 3.10 -16.01
CA ILE A 269 -3.20 2.83 -16.76
C ILE A 269 -3.44 4.04 -17.66
N HIS A 270 -3.36 3.83 -18.97
CA HIS A 270 -3.52 4.89 -19.94
C HIS A 270 -4.62 4.55 -20.94
N ASP A 271 -5.57 5.45 -21.10
CA ASP A 271 -6.61 5.41 -22.13
C ASP A 271 -6.19 6.28 -23.31
N SER A 272 -5.85 5.66 -24.44
CA SER A 272 -5.39 6.37 -25.64
C SER A 272 -6.49 7.21 -26.32
N LYS A 273 -7.77 6.98 -26.01
CA LYS A 273 -8.90 7.72 -26.59
C LYS A 273 -9.14 9.02 -25.84
N THR A 274 -9.18 8.96 -24.51
CA THR A 274 -9.43 10.13 -23.65
C THR A 274 -8.15 10.83 -23.21
N LYS A 275 -6.99 10.23 -23.54
CA LYS A 275 -5.64 10.58 -23.03
C LYS A 275 -5.55 10.55 -21.51
N ALA A 276 -6.48 9.85 -20.87
CA ALA A 276 -6.56 9.83 -19.43
C ALA A 276 -5.52 8.86 -18.87
N THR A 277 -4.80 9.30 -17.83
CA THR A 277 -3.69 8.53 -17.26
C THR A 277 -3.75 8.46 -15.75
N ILE A 278 -3.78 7.23 -15.21
CA ILE A 278 -3.67 6.95 -13.77
C ILE A 278 -2.36 6.20 -13.51
N PHE A 279 -1.58 6.67 -12.54
CA PHE A 279 -0.44 5.94 -11.99
C PHE A 279 -0.81 5.38 -10.61
N TYR A 280 -0.57 4.10 -10.38
CA TYR A 280 -0.75 3.42 -9.10
C TYR A 280 0.59 2.87 -8.64
N SER A 281 1.15 3.39 -7.55
CA SER A 281 2.53 3.08 -7.15
C SER A 281 2.70 1.70 -6.48
N GLY A 282 1.61 1.01 -6.15
CA GLY A 282 1.65 -0.10 -5.20
C GLY A 282 2.00 0.39 -3.79
N HIS A 283 2.27 -0.52 -2.87
CA HIS A 283 2.68 -0.14 -1.51
C HIS A 283 4.19 0.14 -1.44
N SER A 284 4.64 1.17 -2.16
CA SER A 284 6.05 1.51 -2.35
C SER A 284 6.63 2.36 -1.21
N ALA A 285 7.94 2.24 -1.00
CA ALA A 285 8.79 3.26 -0.41
C ALA A 285 9.16 4.34 -1.43
N TYR A 286 9.71 5.44 -0.92
CA TYR A 286 10.20 6.53 -1.75
C TYR A 286 11.67 6.36 -2.14
N SER A 287 11.97 6.74 -3.37
CA SER A 287 13.32 6.84 -3.94
C SER A 287 13.24 7.61 -5.26
N ASN A 288 14.37 7.99 -5.83
CA ASN A 288 14.48 8.67 -7.13
C ASN A 288 13.86 7.89 -8.31
N HIS A 289 13.42 6.65 -8.10
CA HIS A 289 12.66 5.88 -9.10
C HIS A 289 11.39 6.58 -9.59
N PHE A 290 10.75 7.47 -8.80
CA PHE A 290 9.60 8.24 -9.28
C PHE A 290 9.97 9.24 -10.38
N LEU A 291 11.14 9.88 -10.30
CA LEU A 291 11.69 10.73 -11.37
C LEU A 291 12.00 9.90 -12.64
N GLN A 292 12.49 8.67 -12.46
CA GLN A 292 12.73 7.76 -13.59
C GLN A 292 11.43 7.33 -14.24
N ILE A 293 10.41 7.00 -13.43
CA ILE A 293 9.06 6.69 -13.90
C ILE A 293 8.49 7.89 -14.67
N LYS A 294 8.61 9.12 -14.14
CA LYS A 294 8.15 10.31 -14.85
C LYS A 294 8.85 10.48 -16.21
N SER A 295 10.17 10.32 -16.26
CA SER A 295 10.93 10.36 -17.51
C SER A 295 10.41 9.32 -18.51
N TYR A 296 10.22 8.07 -18.07
CA TYR A 296 9.67 7.00 -18.90
C TYR A 296 8.25 7.32 -19.40
N VAL A 297 7.36 7.77 -18.51
CA VAL A 297 5.98 8.16 -18.84
C VAL A 297 5.96 9.26 -19.90
N ASN A 298 6.80 10.29 -19.75
CA ASN A 298 6.92 11.37 -20.73
C ASN A 298 7.31 10.83 -22.12
N THR A 299 8.23 9.86 -22.18
CA THR A 299 8.64 9.23 -23.44
C THR A 299 7.50 8.40 -24.04
N VAL A 300 6.89 7.48 -23.27
CA VAL A 300 5.92 6.53 -23.83
C VAL A 300 4.55 7.14 -24.12
N LEU A 301 4.16 8.19 -23.39
CA LEU A 301 2.91 8.92 -23.60
C LEU A 301 3.09 10.25 -24.36
N LYS A 302 4.28 10.50 -24.93
CA LYS A 302 4.59 11.72 -25.72
C LYS A 302 4.23 13.02 -24.98
N GLY A 303 4.52 13.07 -23.69
CA GLY A 303 4.27 14.23 -22.84
C GLY A 303 2.86 14.34 -22.27
N ASP A 304 1.94 13.41 -22.54
CA ASP A 304 0.64 13.41 -21.86
C ASP A 304 0.83 13.33 -20.33
N PRO A 305 0.10 14.15 -19.55
CA PRO A 305 0.27 14.24 -18.10
C PRO A 305 -0.32 13.03 -17.38
N ILE A 306 0.16 12.78 -16.16
CA ILE A 306 -0.50 11.87 -15.22
C ILE A 306 -1.65 12.65 -14.58
N ASP A 307 -2.89 12.28 -14.90
CA ASP A 307 -4.08 12.97 -14.37
C ASP A 307 -4.28 12.65 -12.89
N LEU A 308 -4.03 11.40 -12.48
CA LEU A 308 -4.12 10.97 -11.07
C LEU A 308 -2.99 10.02 -10.70
N SER A 309 -2.28 10.31 -9.60
CA SER A 309 -1.40 9.35 -8.93
C SER A 309 -2.03 8.82 -7.67
N ILE A 310 -2.04 7.51 -7.49
CA ILE A 310 -2.54 6.85 -6.30
C ILE A 310 -1.31 6.39 -5.50
N LEU A 311 -1.14 6.97 -4.31
CA LEU A 311 0.08 6.87 -3.52
C LEU A 311 -0.25 6.41 -2.09
N PRO A 312 0.46 5.41 -1.54
CA PRO A 312 0.26 4.99 -0.15
C PRO A 312 0.78 6.06 0.82
N ILE A 313 0.12 6.19 1.96
CA ILE A 313 0.51 7.11 3.05
C ILE A 313 0.61 6.42 4.42
N GLY A 314 0.26 5.13 4.51
CA GLY A 314 0.27 4.35 5.76
C GLY A 314 1.34 3.23 5.80
N ILE A 315 1.47 2.58 6.96
CA ILE A 315 2.50 1.57 7.29
C ILE A 315 3.92 2.14 7.23
N TYR A 316 4.09 3.41 7.61
CA TYR A 316 5.39 4.09 7.59
C TYR A 316 6.10 4.05 8.95
N LYS A 317 5.40 3.71 10.04
CA LYS A 317 5.97 3.61 11.38
C LYS A 317 6.14 2.15 11.85
N PRO A 318 7.24 1.81 12.54
CA PRO A 318 8.38 2.68 12.83
C PRO A 318 9.25 2.92 11.59
N SER A 319 9.67 4.18 11.41
CA SER A 319 10.39 4.62 10.21
C SER A 319 11.68 3.81 9.99
N ALA A 320 12.41 3.51 11.07
CA ALA A 320 13.66 2.74 11.02
C ALA A 320 13.52 1.31 10.44
N LEU A 321 12.31 0.74 10.47
CA LEU A 321 12.00 -0.58 9.90
C LEU A 321 11.35 -0.49 8.52
N TYR A 322 10.49 0.50 8.30
CA TYR A 322 9.62 0.55 7.12
C TYR A 322 10.05 1.51 6.02
N ALA A 323 10.95 2.47 6.27
CA ALA A 323 11.37 3.45 5.27
C ALA A 323 11.94 2.84 3.96
N HIS A 324 12.38 1.58 4.00
CA HIS A 324 12.86 0.86 2.81
C HIS A 324 11.75 0.16 2.00
N PHE A 325 10.53 0.11 2.52
CA PHE A 325 9.40 -0.62 1.91
C PHE A 325 8.13 0.21 1.77
N HIS A 326 7.96 1.25 2.60
CA HIS A 326 6.78 2.10 2.64
C HIS A 326 7.21 3.56 2.75
N MET A 327 6.50 4.42 2.04
CA MET A 327 6.73 5.86 2.10
C MET A 327 5.89 6.51 3.20
N SER A 328 6.40 7.58 3.81
CA SER A 328 5.63 8.44 4.71
C SER A 328 4.67 9.37 3.95
N PRO A 329 3.70 10.01 4.64
CA PRO A 329 2.86 11.06 4.04
C PRO A 329 3.67 12.17 3.35
N GLU A 330 4.76 12.62 3.98
CA GLU A 330 5.67 13.62 3.40
C GLU A 330 6.33 13.12 2.09
N GLN A 331 6.78 11.87 2.08
CA GLN A 331 7.35 11.26 0.89
C GLN A 331 6.32 11.01 -0.21
N ALA A 332 5.04 10.80 0.14
CA ALA A 332 3.96 10.74 -0.84
C ALA A 332 3.75 12.10 -1.53
N ILE A 333 3.82 13.21 -0.78
CA ILE A 333 3.80 14.57 -1.36
C ILE A 333 5.00 14.75 -2.31
N GLN A 334 6.20 14.35 -1.89
CA GLN A 334 7.37 14.41 -2.77
C GLN A 334 7.18 13.57 -4.04
N SER A 335 6.63 12.36 -3.92
CA SER A 335 6.32 11.49 -5.07
C SER A 335 5.32 12.14 -6.02
N HIS A 336 4.29 12.82 -5.50
CA HIS A 336 3.33 13.58 -6.31
C HIS A 336 4.04 14.64 -7.17
N LEU A 337 4.97 15.39 -6.57
CA LEU A 337 5.75 16.43 -7.21
C LEU A 337 6.72 15.87 -8.27
N ASP A 338 7.45 14.81 -7.95
CA ASP A 338 8.41 14.15 -8.86
C ASP A 338 7.71 13.58 -10.10
N LEU A 339 6.51 13.02 -9.91
CA LEU A 339 5.66 12.52 -10.98
C LEU A 339 5.00 13.65 -11.78
N LYS A 340 5.00 14.89 -11.27
CA LYS A 340 4.22 16.03 -11.79
C LYS A 340 2.78 15.63 -12.05
N SER A 341 2.16 15.01 -11.06
CA SER A 341 0.78 14.53 -11.15
C SER A 341 -0.18 15.72 -11.06
N LYS A 342 -1.25 15.75 -11.85
CA LYS A 342 -2.27 16.81 -11.71
C LYS A 342 -3.04 16.70 -10.40
N ALA A 343 -3.28 15.47 -9.96
CA ALA A 343 -3.90 15.15 -8.69
C ALA A 343 -3.24 13.91 -8.08
N SER A 344 -3.33 13.78 -6.76
CA SER A 344 -2.99 12.53 -6.06
C SER A 344 -4.08 12.09 -5.09
N LEU A 345 -4.25 10.77 -4.96
CA LEU A 345 -5.10 10.12 -3.97
C LEU A 345 -4.24 9.34 -2.98
N GLY A 346 -4.32 9.71 -1.70
CA GLY A 346 -3.67 8.99 -0.60
C GLY A 346 -4.42 7.73 -0.21
N VAL A 347 -3.72 6.59 -0.15
CA VAL A 347 -4.29 5.26 0.17
C VAL A 347 -3.43 4.48 1.17
N GLY A 348 -3.78 3.24 1.48
CA GLY A 348 -2.96 2.35 2.31
C GLY A 348 -2.97 2.67 3.81
N THR A 349 -3.99 3.39 4.28
CA THR A 349 -4.16 3.81 5.69
C THR A 349 -5.52 3.40 6.26
N ASP A 350 -5.63 3.42 7.59
CA ASP A 350 -6.85 3.39 8.40
C ASP A 350 -7.79 2.18 8.24
N VAL A 351 -7.38 1.14 7.50
CA VAL A 351 -8.19 -0.07 7.28
C VAL A 351 -7.65 -1.30 8.01
N PHE A 352 -6.34 -1.50 8.02
CA PHE A 352 -5.66 -2.58 8.75
C PHE A 352 -4.51 -2.00 9.58
N CYS A 353 -4.48 -2.32 10.87
CA CYS A 353 -3.42 -1.91 11.79
C CYS A 353 -2.14 -2.73 11.54
N LEU A 354 -1.40 -2.37 10.50
CA LEU A 354 -0.19 -3.06 10.03
C LEU A 354 1.10 -2.31 10.40
N GLY A 355 1.03 -0.99 10.45
CA GLY A 355 2.09 -0.12 10.92
C GLY A 355 2.00 0.18 12.41
N GLY A 356 2.85 1.09 12.84
CA GLY A 356 2.98 1.55 14.22
C GLY A 356 2.31 2.89 14.50
N GLU A 357 1.85 3.57 13.45
CA GLU A 357 1.09 4.81 13.50
C GLU A 357 -0.29 4.63 14.17
N ASP A 358 -0.77 5.67 14.84
CA ASP A 358 -2.13 5.75 15.37
C ASP A 358 -3.17 5.84 14.25
N TYR A 359 -4.41 5.47 14.59
CA TYR A 359 -5.53 5.62 13.67
C TYR A 359 -5.73 7.10 13.30
N ASN A 360 -5.93 7.39 12.01
CA ASN A 360 -5.95 8.72 11.37
C ASN A 360 -4.64 9.51 11.41
N GLU A 361 -3.55 8.97 11.95
CA GLU A 361 -2.29 9.72 12.07
C GLU A 361 -1.72 10.07 10.69
N ALA A 362 -1.68 9.09 9.78
CA ALA A 362 -1.16 9.28 8.42
C ALA A 362 -1.91 10.37 7.64
N THR A 363 -3.23 10.39 7.77
CA THR A 363 -4.11 11.37 7.12
C THR A 363 -3.90 12.75 7.73
N THR A 364 -3.87 12.86 9.07
CA THR A 364 -3.57 14.14 9.76
C THR A 364 -2.20 14.67 9.39
N GLU A 365 -1.18 13.81 9.35
CA GLU A 365 0.18 14.21 8.96
C GLU A 365 0.22 14.71 7.51
N LEU A 366 -0.44 14.01 6.58
CA LEU A 366 -0.54 14.45 5.19
C LEU A 366 -1.12 15.87 5.10
N TRP A 367 -2.24 16.15 5.75
CA TRP A 367 -2.90 17.46 5.71
C TRP A 367 -2.03 18.57 6.31
N ASN A 368 -1.37 18.30 7.44
CA ASN A 368 -0.46 19.25 8.06
C ASN A 368 0.74 19.57 7.16
N ARG A 369 1.31 18.54 6.51
CA ARG A 369 2.43 18.70 5.57
C ARG A 369 2.00 19.45 4.32
N LEU A 370 0.85 19.13 3.73
CA LEU A 370 0.30 19.84 2.58
C LEU A 370 0.12 21.33 2.89
N ALA A 371 -0.52 21.67 4.01
CA ALA A 371 -0.72 23.06 4.40
C ALA A 371 0.61 23.85 4.49
N LYS A 372 1.65 23.22 5.05
CA LYS A 372 2.99 23.80 5.10
C LYS A 372 3.60 23.99 3.70
N TYR A 373 3.56 22.97 2.85
CA TYR A 373 4.09 23.05 1.47
C TYR A 373 3.38 24.11 0.63
N GLU A 374 2.05 24.20 0.73
CA GLU A 374 1.25 25.17 -0.02
C GLU A 374 1.57 26.60 0.42
N GLN A 375 1.78 26.82 1.73
CA GLN A 375 2.20 28.11 2.28
C GLN A 375 3.61 28.51 1.80
N GLU A 376 4.57 27.58 1.85
CA GLU A 376 5.96 27.84 1.45
C GLU A 376 6.11 28.11 -0.05
N ARG A 377 5.34 27.40 -0.89
CA ARG A 377 5.41 27.51 -2.36
C ARG A 377 4.44 28.52 -2.96
N LYS A 378 3.45 28.98 -2.19
CA LYS A 378 2.33 29.79 -2.69
C LYS A 378 1.61 29.13 -3.86
N GLU A 379 1.53 27.80 -3.83
CA GLU A 379 0.91 26.97 -4.86
C GLU A 379 0.05 25.90 -4.21
N LYS A 380 -1.16 25.70 -4.72
CA LYS A 380 -2.07 24.65 -4.23
C LYS A 380 -1.67 23.29 -4.79
N ILE A 381 -1.56 22.29 -3.92
CA ILE A 381 -1.24 20.91 -4.29
C ILE A 381 -2.52 20.09 -4.24
N ASN A 382 -2.95 19.58 -5.40
CA ASN A 382 -4.16 18.75 -5.46
C ASN A 382 -3.86 17.32 -4.98
N PHE A 383 -3.85 17.12 -3.66
CA PHE A 383 -3.66 15.82 -3.03
C PHE A 383 -4.81 15.59 -2.05
N VAL A 384 -5.62 14.56 -2.31
CA VAL A 384 -6.81 14.25 -1.53
C VAL A 384 -6.71 12.91 -0.83
N THR A 385 -7.52 12.73 0.21
CA THR A 385 -7.78 11.44 0.84
C THR A 385 -9.28 11.17 0.81
N LEU A 386 -9.64 9.90 0.71
CA LEU A 386 -11.03 9.46 0.66
C LEU A 386 -11.31 8.50 1.80
N GLN A 387 -12.54 8.52 2.30
CA GLN A 387 -13.06 7.46 3.16
C GLN A 387 -13.56 6.29 2.28
N PRO A 388 -13.47 5.03 2.73
CA PRO A 388 -14.01 3.89 2.01
C PRO A 388 -15.45 4.10 1.58
N GLY A 389 -15.71 4.03 0.27
CA GLY A 389 -17.01 4.24 -0.36
C GLY A 389 -17.11 5.56 -1.15
N GLN A 390 -16.25 6.54 -0.85
CA GLN A 390 -16.19 7.81 -1.59
C GLN A 390 -15.48 7.64 -2.94
N SER A 391 -15.82 8.53 -3.87
CA SER A 391 -15.25 8.56 -5.20
C SER A 391 -14.64 9.92 -5.57
N ILE A 392 -13.72 9.89 -6.53
CA ILE A 392 -13.27 11.08 -7.25
C ILE A 392 -13.41 10.83 -8.75
N SER A 393 -13.97 11.79 -9.46
CA SER A 393 -14.12 11.75 -10.91
C SER A 393 -13.22 12.79 -11.56
N LEU A 394 -12.59 12.41 -12.67
CA LEU A 394 -11.67 13.25 -13.44
C LEU A 394 -12.13 13.44 -14.88
#